data_AF-A0A9D8T4M9-F1
#
_entry.id   AF-A0A9D8T4M9-F1
#
_cell.length_a   1.000
_cell.length_b   1.000
_cell.length_c   1.000
_cell.angle_alpha   90.00
_cell.angle_beta   90.00
_cell.angle_gamma   90.00
#
_symmetry.space_group_name_H-M   'P 1'
#
loop_
_entity.id
_entity.type
_entity.pdbx_description
1 polymer ?
#
loop_
_entity_poly.entity_id
_entity_poly.type
_entity_poly.pdbx_seq_one_letter_code
_entity_poly.pdbx_strand_id
1 'polypeptide(L)'
;MNKAVDIFTAIPKRVNCAQAVAEGLGAEALSPALSACGGGRAEGGRCGALYAALLLVPEEKREELAEKFRAEAGSELCREIKSAGFPCVKCVEIAARLAEEALNR
;
A
#
# COMPACT_ATOMS: atom_id res chain seq x y z
N MET A 1 5.07 13.73 -7.53
CA MET A 1 6.09 13.09 -6.67
C MET A 1 5.32 12.22 -5.69
N ASN A 2 5.59 10.91 -5.62
CA ASN A 2 4.79 10.02 -4.79
C ASN A 2 5.33 10.02 -3.36
N LYS A 3 4.71 10.82 -2.48
CA LYS A 3 5.13 11.02 -1.07
C LYS A 3 5.29 9.69 -0.34
N ALA A 4 4.46 8.69 -0.63
CA ALA A 4 4.56 7.36 -0.03
C ALA A 4 5.86 6.64 -0.41
N VAL A 5 6.31 6.78 -1.67
CA VAL A 5 7.59 6.20 -2.11
C VAL A 5 8.76 6.85 -1.38
N ASP A 6 8.77 8.18 -1.29
CA ASP A 6 9.83 8.94 -0.60
C ASP A 6 9.94 8.51 0.87
N ILE A 7 8.80 8.41 1.57
CA ILE A 7 8.70 7.92 2.94
C ILE A 7 9.20 6.47 3.04
N PHE A 8 8.81 5.61 2.11
CA PHE A 8 9.24 4.21 2.11
C PHE A 8 10.74 4.08 1.89
N THR A 9 11.34 4.84 0.99
CA THR A 9 12.77 4.72 0.66
C THR A 9 13.70 5.52 1.57
N ALA A 10 13.14 6.31 2.49
CA ALA A 10 13.92 7.13 3.42
C ALA A 10 14.93 6.30 4.24
N ILE A 11 16.11 6.89 4.46
CA ILE A 11 17.20 6.33 5.26
C ILE A 11 17.43 7.26 6.47
N PRO A 12 17.41 6.74 7.72
CA PRO A 12 17.16 5.34 8.08
C PRO A 12 15.72 4.91 7.79
N LYS A 13 15.52 3.62 7.53
CA LYS A 13 14.20 3.03 7.28
C LYS A 13 13.36 3.12 8.56
N ARG A 14 12.26 3.90 8.53
CA ARG A 14 11.39 4.12 9.71
C ARG A 14 10.06 3.40 9.66
N VAL A 15 9.56 3.11 8.46
CA VAL A 15 8.18 2.63 8.27
C VAL A 15 8.12 1.47 7.28
N ASN A 16 7.09 0.63 7.43
CA ASN A 16 6.81 -0.46 6.50
C ASN A 16 6.00 0.03 5.28
N CYS A 17 5.65 -0.89 4.37
CA CYS A 17 4.89 -0.57 3.15
C CYS A 17 3.46 -0.04 3.42
N ALA A 18 2.77 -0.54 4.45
CA ALA A 18 1.43 -0.08 4.82
C ALA A 18 1.49 1.33 5.42
N GLN A 19 2.41 1.53 6.37
CA GLN A 19 2.64 2.83 7.02
C GLN A 19 3.04 3.90 6.00
N ALA A 20 3.92 3.59 5.06
CA ALA A 20 4.34 4.53 4.02
C ALA A 20 3.18 5.03 3.15
N VAL A 21 2.26 4.14 2.77
CA VAL A 21 1.04 4.53 2.03
C VAL A 21 0.14 5.40 2.89
N ALA A 22 -0.10 5.03 4.15
CA ALA A 22 -0.94 5.83 5.03
C ALA A 22 -0.38 7.24 5.29
N GLU A 23 0.91 7.36 5.62
CA GLU A 23 1.57 8.65 5.84
C GLU A 23 1.70 9.46 4.53
N GLY A 24 1.91 8.78 3.40
CA GLY A 24 1.95 9.40 2.08
C GLY A 24 0.61 10.06 1.71
N LEU A 25 -0.51 9.45 2.10
CA LEU A 25 -1.86 9.95 1.85
C LEU A 25 -2.38 10.92 2.94
N GLY A 26 -1.54 11.28 3.91
CA GLY A 26 -1.90 12.22 4.99
C GLY A 26 -2.76 11.59 6.10
N ALA A 27 -2.66 10.27 6.28
CA ALA A 27 -3.32 9.51 7.34
C ALA A 27 -2.31 9.00 8.38
N GLU A 28 -1.40 9.88 8.82
CA GLU A 28 -0.33 9.56 9.79
C GLU A 28 -0.89 8.95 11.09
N ALA A 29 -2.12 9.29 11.49
CA ALA A 29 -2.80 8.73 12.65
C ALA A 29 -3.05 7.21 12.57
N LEU A 30 -3.12 6.62 11.36
CA LEU A 30 -3.25 5.17 11.17
C LEU A 30 -1.91 4.43 11.21
N SER A 31 -0.78 5.14 11.09
CA SER A 31 0.54 4.51 10.99
C SER A 31 0.86 3.55 12.17
N PRO A 32 0.57 3.90 13.45
CA PRO A 32 0.83 2.98 14.56
C PRO A 32 0.08 1.65 14.44
N ALA A 33 -1.18 1.67 13.99
CA ALA A 33 -2.00 0.47 13.80
C ALA A 33 -1.48 -0.41 12.64
N LEU A 34 -0.82 0.20 11.65
CA LEU A 34 -0.28 -0.48 10.47
C LEU A 34 1.15 -0.99 10.65
N SER A 35 1.79 -0.71 11.80
CA SER A 35 3.16 -1.15 12.10
C SER A 35 3.35 -2.68 12.00
N ALA A 36 2.32 -3.45 12.33
CA ALA A 36 2.32 -4.91 12.23
C ALA A 36 2.04 -5.46 10.82
N CYS A 37 1.55 -4.65 9.87
CA CYS A 37 1.12 -5.11 8.55
C CYS A 37 2.27 -5.33 7.55
N GLY A 38 3.51 -5.11 7.97
CA GLY A 38 4.69 -5.28 7.13
C GLY A 38 5.00 -6.73 6.76
N GLY A 39 5.43 -6.95 5.52
CA GLY A 39 5.97 -8.23 5.06
C GLY A 39 4.92 -9.31 4.75
N GLY A 40 3.66 -8.93 4.54
CA GLY A 40 2.55 -9.85 4.26
C GLY A 40 1.79 -10.27 5.51
N ARG A 41 1.83 -9.45 6.55
CA ARG A 41 1.12 -9.66 7.84
C ARG A 41 -0.18 -8.87 7.94
N ALA A 42 -0.59 -8.18 6.87
CA ALA A 42 -1.94 -7.66 6.78
C ALA A 42 -2.95 -8.81 6.75
N GLU A 43 -4.22 -8.50 7.01
CA GLU A 43 -5.30 -9.49 7.00
C GLU A 43 -5.30 -10.31 5.70
N GLY A 44 -5.49 -11.63 5.84
CA GLY A 44 -5.49 -12.58 4.71
C GLY A 44 -4.14 -12.73 3.99
N GLY A 45 -3.04 -12.21 4.54
CA GLY A 45 -1.72 -12.22 3.87
C GLY A 45 -1.59 -11.17 2.75
N ARG A 46 -2.53 -10.21 2.70
CA ARG A 46 -2.56 -9.15 1.69
C ARG A 46 -1.31 -8.28 1.73
N CYS A 47 -0.99 -7.68 0.59
CA CYS A 47 0.05 -6.67 0.50
C CYS A 47 -0.25 -5.49 1.43
N GLY A 48 0.70 -5.12 2.29
CA GLY A 48 0.49 -4.04 3.28
C GLY A 48 0.18 -2.69 2.63
N ALA A 49 0.82 -2.38 1.49
CA ALA A 49 0.55 -1.16 0.73
C ALA A 49 -0.92 -1.11 0.25
N LEU A 50 -1.40 -2.19 -0.38
CA LEU A 50 -2.79 -2.31 -0.80
C LEU A 50 -3.75 -2.26 0.38
N TYR A 51 -3.45 -2.98 1.46
CA TYR A 51 -4.30 -3.00 2.66
C TYR A 51 -4.51 -1.59 3.23
N ALA A 52 -3.43 -0.80 3.35
CA ALA A 52 -3.52 0.58 3.81
C ALA A 52 -4.35 1.46 2.85
N ALA A 53 -4.15 1.34 1.53
CA ALA A 53 -4.94 2.06 0.54
C ALA A 53 -6.45 1.75 0.66
N LEU A 54 -6.82 0.48 0.81
CA LEU A 54 -8.22 0.06 0.95
C LEU A 54 -8.89 0.63 2.21
N LEU A 55 -8.15 0.79 3.31
CA LEU A 55 -8.69 1.41 4.52
C LEU A 55 -8.99 2.90 4.34
N LEU A 56 -8.31 3.57 3.41
CA LEU A 56 -8.38 5.02 3.22
C LEU A 56 -9.39 5.46 2.18
N VAL A 57 -9.73 4.59 1.23
CA VAL A 57 -10.72 4.88 0.19
C VAL A 57 -12.14 4.52 0.65
N PRO A 58 -13.18 5.18 0.07
CA PRO A 58 -14.57 4.79 0.27
C PRO A 58 -14.81 3.32 -0.08
N GLU A 59 -15.76 2.68 0.61
CA GLU A 59 -16.02 1.24 0.48
C GLU A 59 -16.37 0.84 -0.95
N GLU A 60 -17.15 1.68 -1.65
CA GLU A 60 -17.55 1.51 -3.05
C GLU A 60 -16.39 1.57 -4.05
N LYS A 61 -15.21 2.07 -3.65
CA LYS A 61 -13.99 2.13 -4.46
C LYS A 61 -12.99 1.03 -4.16
N ARG A 62 -13.19 0.25 -3.10
CA ARG A 62 -12.22 -0.75 -2.64
C ARG A 62 -12.02 -1.88 -3.65
N GLU A 63 -13.10 -2.39 -4.21
CA GLU A 63 -13.04 -3.48 -5.20
C GLU A 63 -12.32 -3.03 -6.47
N GLU A 64 -12.72 -1.88 -7.04
CA GLU A 64 -12.09 -1.26 -8.21
C GLU A 64 -10.58 -1.05 -7.99
N LEU A 65 -10.19 -0.53 -6.82
CA LEU A 65 -8.78 -0.32 -6.47
C LEU A 65 -8.01 -1.65 -6.37
N ALA A 66 -8.59 -2.67 -5.72
CA ALA A 66 -7.97 -3.97 -5.57
C ALA A 66 -7.77 -4.66 -6.93
N GLU A 67 -8.74 -4.58 -7.84
CA GLU A 67 -8.63 -5.09 -9.20
C GLU A 67 -7.52 -4.41 -9.99
N LYS A 68 -7.47 -3.07 -9.97
CA LYS A 68 -6.39 -2.31 -10.65
C LYS A 68 -5.03 -2.65 -10.06
N PHE A 69 -4.92 -2.73 -8.74
CA PHE A 69 -3.68 -3.12 -8.08
C PHE A 69 -3.25 -4.52 -8.52
N ARG A 70 -4.18 -5.49 -8.57
CA ARG A 70 -3.91 -6.86 -9.00
C ARG A 70 -3.47 -6.91 -10.47
N ALA A 71 -4.06 -6.10 -11.34
CA ALA A 71 -3.69 -6.01 -12.75
C ALA A 71 -2.25 -5.53 -12.95
N GLU A 72 -1.76 -4.63 -12.09
CA GLU A 72 -0.39 -4.08 -12.19
C GLU A 72 0.66 -4.87 -11.39
N ALA A 73 0.31 -5.34 -10.19
CA ALA A 73 1.22 -6.07 -9.29
C ALA A 73 1.17 -7.59 -9.46
N GLY A 74 0.21 -8.10 -10.24
CA GLY A 74 0.00 -9.52 -10.53
C GLY A 74 -0.75 -10.31 -9.44
N SER A 75 -0.85 -9.77 -8.23
CA SER A 75 -1.61 -10.37 -7.11
C SER A 75 -1.91 -9.32 -6.04
N GLU A 76 -2.82 -9.63 -5.13
CA GLU A 76 -3.04 -8.88 -3.89
C GLU A 76 -2.25 -9.46 -2.70
N LEU A 77 -1.76 -10.69 -2.80
CA LEU A 77 -1.10 -11.41 -1.71
C LEU A 77 0.39 -11.15 -1.72
N CYS A 78 0.93 -10.69 -0.59
CA CYS A 78 2.33 -10.26 -0.51
C CYS A 78 3.32 -11.39 -0.86
N ARG A 79 2.98 -12.63 -0.50
CA ARG A 79 3.80 -13.80 -0.79
C ARG A 79 3.89 -14.09 -2.29
N GLU A 80 2.78 -13.95 -3.02
CA GLU A 80 2.73 -14.20 -4.46
C GLU A 80 3.50 -13.12 -5.22
N ILE A 81 3.25 -11.85 -4.88
CA ILE A 81 3.98 -10.69 -5.42
C ILE A 81 5.50 -10.85 -5.23
N LYS A 82 5.93 -11.23 -4.01
CA LYS A 82 7.36 -11.46 -3.73
C LYS A 82 7.93 -12.66 -4.49
N SER A 83 7.16 -13.74 -4.65
CA SER A 83 7.60 -14.93 -5.38
C SER A 83 7.78 -14.64 -6.87
N ALA A 84 7.02 -13.69 -7.42
CA ALA A 84 7.19 -13.16 -8.77
C ALA A 84 8.35 -12.15 -8.91
N GLY A 85 9.07 -11.83 -7.83
CA GLY A 85 10.17 -10.86 -7.84
C GLY A 85 9.73 -9.39 -7.93
N PHE A 86 8.44 -9.09 -7.70
CA PHE A 86 7.92 -7.74 -7.84
C PHE A 86 8.29 -6.85 -6.63
N PRO A 87 8.91 -5.67 -6.82
CA PRO A 87 9.46 -4.88 -5.72
C PRO A 87 8.39 -4.25 -4.80
N CYS A 88 8.59 -4.29 -3.48
CA CYS A 88 7.68 -3.64 -2.53
C CYS A 88 7.52 -2.13 -2.75
N VAL A 89 8.57 -1.44 -3.24
CA VAL A 89 8.48 0.00 -3.57
C VAL A 89 7.48 0.26 -4.69
N LYS A 90 7.38 -0.66 -5.67
CA LYS A 90 6.38 -0.57 -6.74
C LYS A 90 4.97 -0.82 -6.23
N CYS A 91 4.79 -1.73 -5.27
CA CYS A 91 3.49 -1.87 -4.59
C CYS A 91 3.08 -0.60 -3.84
N VAL A 92 4.02 0.09 -3.18
CA VAL A 92 3.75 1.37 -2.50
C VAL A 92 3.36 2.44 -3.53
N GLU A 93 4.10 2.55 -4.63
CA GLU A 93 3.81 3.49 -5.71
C GLU A 93 2.41 3.29 -6.29
N ILE A 94 2.08 2.06 -6.68
CA ILE A 94 0.78 1.70 -7.28
C ILE A 94 -0.36 1.94 -6.28
N ALA A 95 -0.24 1.43 -5.05
CA ALA A 95 -1.31 1.55 -4.06
C ALA A 95 -1.60 3.01 -3.70
N ALA A 96 -0.57 3.84 -3.52
CA ALA A 96 -0.74 5.25 -3.24
C ALA A 96 -1.39 5.98 -4.42
N ARG A 97 -0.91 5.78 -5.65
CA ARG A 97 -1.48 6.40 -6.85
C ARG A 97 -2.96 6.04 -7.04
N LEU A 98 -3.29 4.75 -6.95
CA LEU A 98 -4.68 4.30 -7.12
C LEU A 98 -5.60 4.83 -6.01
N ALA A 99 -5.08 4.98 -4.79
CA ALA A 99 -5.84 5.60 -3.71
C ALA A 99 -6.06 7.10 -3.92
N GLU A 100 -5.05 7.84 -4.41
CA GLU A 100 -5.19 9.25 -4.80
C GLU A 100 -6.27 9.43 -5.88
N GLU A 101 -6.23 8.59 -6.92
CA GLU A 101 -7.25 8.55 -7.98
C GLU A 101 -8.65 8.29 -7.41
N ALA A 102 -8.80 7.33 -6.50
CA ALA A 102 -10.07 7.00 -5.87
C ALA A 102 -10.58 8.11 -4.92
N LEU A 103 -9.67 8.90 -4.33
CA LEU A 103 -9.97 10.05 -3.48
C LEU A 103 -10.17 11.35 -4.27
N ASN A 104 -9.94 11.34 -5.59
CA ASN A 104 -9.92 12.52 -6.46
C ASN A 104 -8.89 13.57 -6.01
N ARG A 105 -7.65 13.15 -5.73
CA ARG A 105 -6.56 14.01 -5.22
C ARG A 105 -5.31 13.92 -6.07
#